data_AF-A0A094I2A0-F1
#
_entry.id   AF-A0A094I2A0-F1
#
_cell.length_a   1.000
_cell.length_b   1.000
_cell.length_c   1.000
_cell.angle_alpha   90.00
_cell.angle_beta   90.00
_cell.angle_gamma   90.00
#
_symmetry.space_group_name_H-M   'P 1'
#
loop_
_entity.id
_entity.type
_entity.pdbx_description
1 polymer ?
#
loop_
_entity_poly.entity_id
_entity_poly.type
_entity_poly.pdbx_seq_one_letter_code
_entity_poly.pdbx_strand_id
1 'polypeptide(L)'
;MAGVLVVSTMTPDPEKMPALLKGLQNFAQIVKENEPDCLRWQVWEANGEIVVLEEFRSLDAREAHMNAPYTLAAAKMRTEGAPSWRKRLLPLAPRSGFARRHNCEETKQRLDDGIAIHRCV
;
A
#
# COMPACT_ATOMS: atom_id res chain seq x y z
N MET A 1 15.51 -2.45 12.83
CA MET A 1 14.46 -1.45 13.14
C MET A 1 13.15 -1.98 12.60
N ALA A 2 12.09 -1.98 13.42
CA ALA A 2 10.78 -2.46 13.00
C ALA A 2 10.10 -1.39 12.13
N GLY A 3 9.74 -1.74 10.89
CA GLY A 3 8.99 -0.85 10.01
C GLY A 3 7.56 -0.63 10.50
N VAL A 4 6.88 0.36 9.92
CA VAL A 4 5.50 0.72 10.22
C VAL A 4 4.61 0.25 9.09
N LEU A 5 3.69 -0.66 9.36
CA LEU A 5 2.65 -1.04 8.40
C LEU A 5 1.39 -0.24 8.69
N VAL A 6 0.85 0.41 7.67
CA VAL A 6 -0.44 1.11 7.69
C VAL A 6 -1.37 0.37 6.74
N VAL A 7 -2.57 0.09 7.22
CA VAL A 7 -3.69 -0.38 6.40
C VAL A 7 -4.72 0.73 6.39
N SER A 8 -5.22 1.10 5.21
CA SER A 8 -6.32 2.05 5.05
C SER A 8 -7.41 1.37 4.22
N THR A 9 -8.62 1.27 4.74
CA THR A 9 -9.78 0.78 3.98
C THR A 9 -10.69 1.93 3.57
N MET A 10 -11.41 1.76 2.46
CA MET A 10 -12.43 2.70 2.00
C MET A 10 -13.52 1.97 1.22
N THR A 11 -14.76 2.43 1.36
CA THR A 11 -15.90 1.97 0.54
C THR A 11 -16.28 3.12 -0.38
N PRO A 12 -15.86 3.10 -1.66
CA PRO A 12 -16.21 4.16 -2.58
C PRO A 12 -17.64 4.01 -3.09
N ASP A 13 -18.19 5.13 -3.55
CA ASP A 13 -19.36 5.12 -4.43
C ASP A 13 -19.01 4.34 -5.72
N PRO A 14 -19.79 3.31 -6.11
CA PRO A 14 -19.51 2.52 -7.31
C PRO A 14 -19.30 3.35 -8.57
N GLU A 15 -20.03 4.45 -8.73
CA GLU A 15 -19.91 5.34 -9.90
C GLU A 15 -18.56 6.07 -9.96
N LYS A 16 -17.92 6.25 -8.80
CA LYS A 16 -16.64 6.95 -8.65
C LYS A 16 -15.44 6.00 -8.60
N MET A 17 -15.67 4.68 -8.54
CA MET A 17 -14.63 3.66 -8.44
C MET A 17 -13.54 3.81 -9.53
N PRO A 18 -13.87 3.96 -10.83
CA PRO A 18 -12.84 4.08 -11.87
C PRO A 18 -11.95 5.32 -11.70
N ALA A 19 -12.55 6.46 -11.34
CA ALA A 19 -11.82 7.70 -11.10
C ALA A 19 -10.91 7.60 -9.85
N LEU A 20 -11.41 6.97 -8.79
CA LEU A 20 -10.65 6.71 -7.57
C LEU A 20 -9.43 5.82 -7.84
N LEU A 21 -9.62 4.69 -8.53
CA LEU A 21 -8.53 3.76 -8.85
C LEU A 21 -7.42 4.45 -9.66
N LYS A 22 -7.79 5.26 -10.66
CA LYS A 22 -6.84 6.07 -11.42
C LYS A 22 -6.11 7.08 -10.54
N GLY A 23 -6.82 7.74 -9.63
CA GLY A 23 -6.23 8.67 -8.66
C GLY A 23 -5.23 7.98 -7.72
N LEU A 24 -5.57 6.81 -7.20
CA LEU A 24 -4.69 6.00 -6.35
C LEU A 24 -3.46 5.49 -7.10
N GLN A 25 -3.60 5.08 -8.36
CA GLN A 25 -2.46 4.68 -9.20
C GLN A 25 -1.49 5.84 -9.43
N ASN A 26 -2.00 7.04 -9.72
CA ASN A 26 -1.17 8.25 -9.85
C ASN A 26 -0.47 8.59 -8.54
N PHE A 27 -1.19 8.50 -7.42
CA PHE A 27 -0.63 8.75 -6.10
C PHE A 27 0.48 7.76 -5.75
N ALA A 28 0.33 6.48 -6.11
CA ALA A 28 1.38 5.46 -5.95
C ALA A 28 2.69 5.85 -6.63
N GLN A 29 2.64 6.43 -7.83
CA GLN A 29 3.84 6.87 -8.55
C GLN A 29 4.49 8.05 -7.83
N ILE A 30 3.70 9.03 -7.36
CA ILE A 30 4.22 10.17 -6.60
C ILE A 30 4.93 9.69 -5.33
N VAL A 31 4.32 8.78 -4.56
CA VAL A 31 4.93 8.20 -3.36
C VAL A 31 6.23 7.46 -3.73
N LYS A 32 6.21 6.63 -4.77
CA LYS A 32 7.40 5.87 -5.21
C LYS A 32 8.58 6.78 -5.58
N GLU A 33 8.30 7.91 -6.24
CA GLU A 33 9.34 8.85 -6.69
C GLU A 33 9.88 9.73 -5.55
N ASN A 34 9.04 10.07 -4.57
CA ASN A 34 9.37 11.08 -3.56
C ASN A 34 9.66 10.50 -2.16
N GLU A 35 9.34 9.23 -1.91
CA GLU A 35 9.44 8.61 -0.59
C GLU A 35 10.27 7.32 -0.63
N PRO A 36 11.61 7.39 -0.68
CA PRO A 36 12.47 6.20 -0.70
C PRO A 36 12.35 5.33 0.55
N ASP A 37 11.81 5.88 1.64
CA ASP A 37 11.52 5.17 2.88
C ASP A 37 10.09 4.60 2.96
N CYS A 38 9.26 4.83 1.94
CA CYS A 38 8.05 4.05 1.69
C CYS A 38 8.44 2.77 0.95
N LEU A 39 8.49 1.66 1.68
CA LEU A 39 8.94 0.35 1.21
C LEU A 39 7.86 -0.39 0.40
N ARG A 40 6.60 -0.06 0.64
CA ARG A 40 5.45 -0.66 -0.06
C ARG A 40 4.31 0.35 -0.11
N TRP A 41 3.72 0.50 -1.28
CA TRP A 41 2.45 1.18 -1.46
C TRP A 41 1.61 0.38 -2.46
N GLN A 42 0.51 -0.22 -2.00
CA GLN A 42 -0.29 -1.13 -2.81
C GLN A 42 -1.78 -0.92 -2.58
N VAL A 43 -2.55 -1.08 -3.64
CA VAL A 43 -4.02 -1.01 -3.62
C VAL A 43 -4.56 -2.40 -3.92
N TRP A 44 -5.52 -2.82 -3.10
CA TRP A 44 -6.26 -4.07 -3.22
C TRP A 44 -7.75 -3.78 -3.23
N GLU A 45 -8.51 -4.68 -3.81
CA GLU A 45 -9.97 -4.69 -3.70
C GLU A 45 -10.40 -5.95 -2.95
N ALA A 46 -11.29 -5.81 -1.98
CA ALA A 46 -11.87 -6.91 -1.23
C ALA A 46 -13.30 -6.56 -0.81
N ASN A 47 -14.29 -7.39 -1.18
CA ASN A 47 -15.69 -7.24 -0.78
C ASN A 47 -16.29 -5.84 -1.09
N GLY A 48 -15.91 -5.23 -2.23
CA GLY A 48 -16.35 -3.87 -2.60
C GLY A 48 -15.66 -2.75 -1.82
N GLU A 49 -14.69 -3.08 -0.97
CA GLU A 49 -13.80 -2.13 -0.33
C GLU A 49 -12.46 -2.05 -1.08
N ILE A 50 -11.88 -0.87 -1.09
CA ILE A 50 -10.50 -0.66 -1.48
C ILE A 50 -9.63 -0.66 -0.22
N VAL A 51 -8.56 -1.44 -0.25
CA VAL A 51 -7.58 -1.56 0.82
C VAL A 51 -6.23 -1.05 0.32
N VAL A 52 -5.70 -0.02 0.96
CA VAL A 52 -4.37 0.52 0.70
C VAL A 52 -3.43 0.04 1.80
N LEU A 53 -2.35 -0.62 1.40
CA LEU A 53 -1.27 -1.05 2.29
C LEU A 53 -0.05 -0.19 2.04
N GLU A 54 0.46 0.38 3.13
CA GLU A 54 1.61 1.29 3.12
C GLU A 54 2.62 0.80 4.15
N GLU A 55 3.86 0.57 3.76
CA GLU A 55 4.93 0.14 4.65
C GLU A 55 6.04 1.16 4.65
N PHE A 56 6.40 1.66 5.83
CA PHE A 56 7.44 2.67 6.00
C PHE A 56 8.61 2.09 6.78
N ARG A 57 9.82 2.53 6.45
CA ARG A 57 11.04 2.12 7.15
C ARG A 57 11.03 2.50 8.64
N SER A 58 10.38 3.61 8.99
CA SER A 58 10.31 4.16 10.35
C SER A 58 9.01 4.94 10.59
N LEU A 59 8.77 5.30 11.85
CA LEU A 59 7.70 6.23 12.23
C LEU A 59 7.93 7.62 11.62
N ASP A 60 9.17 8.11 11.62
CA ASP A 60 9.52 9.41 11.03
C ASP A 60 9.20 9.46 9.53
N ALA A 61 9.47 8.39 8.79
CA ALA A 61 9.11 8.29 7.37
C ALA A 61 7.59 8.35 7.16
N ARG A 62 6.83 7.68 8.04
CA ARG A 62 5.36 7.78 8.03
C ARG A 62 4.87 9.19 8.38
N GLU A 63 5.52 9.87 9.32
CA GLU A 63 5.17 11.25 9.67
C GLU A 63 5.47 12.21 8.52
N ALA A 64 6.61 12.04 7.85
CA ALA A 64 6.93 12.77 6.63
C ALA A 64 5.86 12.54 5.54
N HIS A 65 5.48 11.29 5.29
CA HIS A 65 4.39 10.94 4.36
C HIS A 65 3.10 11.69 4.69
N MET A 66 2.67 11.67 5.95
CA MET A 66 1.41 12.30 6.38
C MET A 66 1.40 13.82 6.24
N ASN A 67 2.58 14.46 6.32
CA ASN A 67 2.73 15.91 6.23
C ASN A 67 3.12 16.38 4.81
N ALA A 68 3.34 15.46 3.88
CA ALA A 68 3.73 15.82 2.52
C ALA A 68 2.61 16.60 1.79
N PRO A 69 2.94 17.63 0.99
CA PRO A 69 1.95 18.45 0.29
C PRO A 69 0.99 17.65 -0.59
N TYR A 70 1.50 16.62 -1.29
CA TYR A 70 0.68 15.74 -2.13
C TYR A 70 -0.26 14.86 -1.30
N THR A 71 0.16 14.41 -0.12
CA THR A 71 -0.70 13.62 0.80
C THR A 71 -1.82 14.48 1.36
N LEU A 72 -1.52 15.73 1.73
CA LEU A 72 -2.51 16.70 2.19
C LEU A 72 -3.48 17.09 1.06
N ALA A 73 -2.98 17.32 -0.16
CA ALA A 73 -3.83 17.59 -1.33
C ALA A 73 -4.74 16.40 -1.65
N ALA A 74 -4.20 15.19 -1.64
CA ALA A 74 -4.98 13.97 -1.81
C ALA A 74 -6.01 13.82 -0.68
N ALA A 75 -5.71 14.20 0.56
CA ALA A 75 -6.67 14.17 1.66
C ALA A 75 -7.84 15.16 1.44
N LYS A 76 -7.58 16.34 0.87
CA LYS A 76 -8.63 17.32 0.53
C LYS A 76 -9.55 16.85 -0.60
N MET A 77 -8.99 16.24 -1.65
CA MET A 77 -9.81 15.65 -2.73
C MET A 77 -10.72 14.51 -2.22
N ARG A 78 -10.34 13.84 -1.12
CA ARG A 78 -11.15 12.77 -0.50
C ARG A 78 -12.39 13.30 0.22
N THR A 79 -12.29 14.46 0.87
CA THR A 79 -13.40 15.06 1.65
C THR A 79 -14.51 15.64 0.77
N GLU A 80 -14.20 15.99 -0.47
CA GLU A 80 -15.17 16.59 -1.41
C GLU A 80 -15.90 15.54 -2.27
N GLY A 81 -15.43 14.29 -2.27
CA GLY A 81 -15.83 13.28 -3.25
C GLY A 81 -16.60 12.05 -2.76
N ALA A 82 -16.59 11.68 -1.47
CA ALA A 82 -17.13 10.38 -1.04
C ALA A 82 -17.85 10.37 0.34
N PRO A 83 -19.10 9.87 0.43
CA PRO A 83 -19.90 9.86 1.67
C PRO A 83 -19.50 8.80 2.72
N SER A 84 -18.56 7.88 2.46
CA SER A 84 -18.17 6.86 3.46
C SER A 84 -16.69 6.47 3.43
N TRP A 85 -15.80 7.43 3.64
CA TRP A 85 -14.38 7.12 3.87
C TRP A 85 -14.16 6.70 5.34
N ARG A 86 -14.29 5.41 5.67
CA ARG A 86 -13.88 4.89 6.99
C ARG A 86 -12.38 4.57 6.99
N LYS A 87 -11.55 5.59 7.20
CA LYS A 87 -10.10 5.40 7.34
C LYS A 87 -9.79 4.68 8.66
N ARG A 88 -9.55 3.37 8.61
CA ARG A 88 -9.02 2.64 9.76
C ARG A 88 -7.50 2.61 9.73
N LEU A 89 -6.85 3.69 10.17
CA LEU A 89 -5.41 3.72 10.35
C LEU A 89 -5.00 2.80 11.50
N LEU A 90 -4.41 1.67 11.18
CA LEU A 90 -3.74 0.81 12.16
C LEU A 90 -2.25 0.87 11.89
N PRO A 91 -1.46 1.71 12.59
CA PRO A 91 -0.02 1.56 12.61
C PRO A 91 0.29 0.25 13.33
N LEU A 92 0.62 -0.78 12.55
CA LEU A 92 0.96 -2.10 13.05
C LEU A 92 2.49 -2.19 13.12
N ALA A 93 3.00 -2.29 14.34
CA ALA A 93 4.36 -2.74 14.57
C ALA A 93 4.35 -4.28 14.66
N PRO A 94 5.22 -4.99 13.93
CA PRO A 94 5.30 -6.44 14.03
C PRO A 94 5.69 -6.83 15.47
N ARG A 95 4.87 -7.67 16.10
CA ARG A 95 5.15 -8.22 17.45
C ARG A 95 5.76 -9.63 17.40
N SER A 96 5.47 -10.39 16.35
CA SER A 96 5.87 -11.79 16.13
C SER A 96 5.59 -12.17 14.67
N GLY A 97 6.19 -13.25 14.18
CA GLY A 97 5.99 -13.79 12.82
C GLY A 97 7.23 -13.74 11.92
N PHE A 98 7.11 -14.27 10.71
CA PHE A 98 8.14 -14.19 9.68
C PHE A 98 7.56 -13.56 8.40
N ALA A 99 8.34 -12.71 7.75
CA ALA A 99 8.06 -12.24 6.39
C ALA A 99 9.17 -12.78 5.49
N ARG A 100 8.85 -13.70 4.59
CA ARG A 100 9.80 -14.09 3.54
C ARG A 100 9.73 -12.99 2.48
N ARG A 101 10.75 -12.14 2.42
CA ARG A 101 10.95 -11.30 1.25
C ARG A 101 11.28 -12.27 0.11
N HIS A 102 10.39 -12.40 -0.87
CA HIS A 102 10.79 -13.03 -2.13
C HIS A 102 11.83 -12.11 -2.78
N ASN A 103 13.10 -12.28 -2.44
CA ASN A 103 14.17 -11.73 -3.25
C ASN A 103 14.12 -12.48 -4.58
N CYS A 104 13.78 -11.75 -5.63
CA CYS A 104 13.54 -12.28 -6.98
C CYS A 104 14.80 -12.94 -7.58
N GLU A 105 15.98 -12.73 -7.01
CA GLU A 105 17.22 -13.38 -7.45
C GLU A 105 17.26 -14.88 -7.12
N GLU A 106 16.77 -15.29 -5.93
CA GLU A 106 16.71 -16.70 -5.55
C GLU A 106 15.63 -17.45 -6.34
N THR A 107 14.54 -16.77 -6.71
CA THR A 107 13.47 -17.32 -7.55
C THR A 107 13.90 -17.48 -9.01
N LYS A 108 14.74 -16.58 -9.55
CA LYS A 108 15.32 -16.73 -10.90
C LYS A 108 16.23 -17.95 -10.99
N GLN A 109 17.15 -18.10 -10.03
CA GLN A 109 18.07 -19.25 -10.00
C GLN A 109 17.30 -20.58 -10.02
N ARG A 110 16.19 -20.68 -9.27
CA ARG A 110 15.36 -21.90 -9.19
C ARG A 110 14.47 -22.13 -10.41
N LEU A 111 14.18 -21.10 -11.20
CA LEU A 111 13.47 -21.22 -12.48
C LEU A 111 14.41 -21.66 -13.61
N ASP A 112 15.66 -21.18 -13.60
CA ASP A 112 16.68 -21.57 -14.57
C ASP A 112 17.19 -23.01 -14.34
N ASP A 113 17.13 -23.50 -13.10
CA ASP A 113 17.49 -24.89 -12.74
C ASP A 113 16.39 -25.94 -13.02
N GLY A 114 15.32 -25.56 -13.72
CA GLY A 114 14.41 -26.53 -14.35
C GLY A 114 13.60 -27.44 -13.41
N ILE A 115 13.37 -27.04 -12.15
CA ILE A 115 12.49 -27.81 -11.26
C ILE A 115 11.04 -27.37 -11.46
N ALA A 116 10.37 -28.15 -12.30
CA ALA A 116 8.95 -28.18 -12.51
C ALA A 116 8.12 -28.16 -11.21
N ILE A 117 7.05 -27.36 -11.25
CA ILE A 117 5.75 -27.58 -10.60
C ILE A 117 5.80 -27.86 -9.09
N HIS A 118 5.34 -26.89 -8.29
CA HIS A 118 4.37 -27.24 -7.26
C HIS A 118 3.35 -26.13 -7.04
N ARG A 119 2.08 -26.53 -7.25
CA ARG A 119 0.87 -25.85 -6.80
C ARG A 119 1.05 -25.35 -5.36
N CYS A 120 0.83 -24.06 -5.14
CA CYS A 120 0.54 -23.55 -3.80
C CYS A 120 -0.91 -23.88 -3.47
N VAL A 121 -1.12 -24.69 -2.42
CA VAL A 121 -2.33 -24.71 -1.60
C VAL A 121 -2.10 -23.73 -0.46
#